data_AF-A0A7J6D9N3-F1
#
_entry.id   AF-A0A7J6D9N3-F1
#
_cell.length_a   1.000
_cell.length_b   1.000
_cell.length_c   1.000
_cell.angle_alpha   90.00
_cell.angle_beta   90.00
_cell.angle_gamma   90.00
#
_symmetry.space_group_name_H-M   'P 1'
#
loop_
_entity.id
_entity.type
_entity.pdbx_description
1 polymer ?
#
loop_
_entity_poly.entity_id
_entity_poly.type
_entity_poly.pdbx_seq_one_letter_code
_entity_poly.pdbx_strand_id
1 'polypeptide(L)'
;MLGGSSSCATSTVNCELSHFVSSFANMAASWLLKRWCSTAAIETTKGTRWQRLINSRAGVWCRSLLSDYKEACRETVLGARERPLKASVYLGLLGGMYACYYTNPDDDSFETSLLETSNHLALLSPWIRSGTSDGHVQTLVKLRNEGRLRYASLGIASLTYYTDYDPESSLYEARCSAISVPWSELPKRMLDVGFVGRWWVLDHKMKDFDINEEEFKHLPPALVATVPLSPQITERNEKLHQESWKAVVMEDESSELDAIQKDMDTPVKEIESDALYKAQAS
;
A
#
# COMPACT_ATOMS: atom_id res chain seq x y z
N MET A 1 -46.29 -51.28 -12.22
CA MET A 1 -45.81 -52.67 -12.42
C MET A 1 -44.45 -52.54 -13.09
N LEU A 2 -43.29 -52.94 -12.59
CA LEU A 2 -42.75 -53.67 -11.42
C LEU A 2 -41.40 -52.93 -11.16
N GLY A 3 -40.94 -52.63 -9.94
CA GLY A 3 -40.59 -53.58 -8.89
C GLY A 3 -39.17 -54.10 -9.12
N GLY A 4 -38.17 -53.69 -8.32
CA GLY A 4 -36.81 -54.22 -8.42
C GLY A 4 -35.76 -53.50 -7.57
N SER A 5 -35.79 -53.73 -6.27
CA SER A 5 -34.77 -53.35 -5.28
C SER A 5 -33.54 -54.28 -5.37
N SER A 6 -32.34 -53.76 -5.07
CA SER A 6 -31.26 -54.60 -4.53
C SER A 6 -30.35 -53.79 -3.62
N SER A 7 -30.06 -54.41 -2.49
CA SER A 7 -29.46 -53.89 -1.27
C SER A 7 -27.99 -54.30 -1.13
N CYS A 8 -27.34 -53.72 -0.12
CA CYS A 8 -26.34 -54.35 0.75
C CYS A 8 -24.86 -54.33 0.33
N ALA A 9 -24.05 -53.57 1.08
CA ALA A 9 -22.72 -53.98 1.54
C ALA A 9 -22.29 -53.11 2.73
N THR A 10 -22.63 -53.55 3.94
CA THR A 10 -21.98 -53.13 5.19
C THR A 10 -20.95 -54.20 5.52
N SER A 11 -19.68 -53.82 5.65
CA SER A 11 -18.64 -54.72 6.17
C SER A 11 -17.76 -54.00 7.19
N THR A 12 -17.96 -54.44 8.43
CA THR A 12 -17.00 -54.57 9.53
C THR A 12 -15.52 -54.67 9.15
N VAL A 13 -14.66 -53.90 9.83
CA VAL A 13 -13.38 -54.37 10.42
C VAL A 13 -13.08 -53.54 11.69
N ASN A 14 -13.05 -54.22 12.84
CA ASN A 14 -12.40 -53.82 14.09
C ASN A 14 -11.06 -54.57 14.20
N CYS A 15 -10.19 -54.15 15.13
CA CYS A 15 -8.83 -54.65 15.48
C CYS A 15 -7.70 -53.95 14.70
N GLU A 16 -6.60 -53.48 15.27
CA GLU A 16 -6.02 -53.54 16.62
C GLU A 16 -4.85 -52.51 16.65
N LEU A 17 -4.60 -51.85 17.79
CA LEU A 17 -3.29 -51.82 18.46
C LEU A 17 -3.34 -50.82 19.65
N SER A 18 -3.72 -51.35 20.81
CA SER A 18 -3.39 -50.76 22.11
C SER A 18 -2.76 -51.86 22.96
N HIS A 19 -1.43 -51.87 22.99
CA HIS A 19 -0.65 -52.65 23.95
C HIS A 19 0.09 -51.67 24.86
N PHE A 20 -0.26 -51.65 26.15
CA PHE A 20 0.67 -52.12 27.18
C PHE A 20 -0.07 -52.34 28.51
N VAL A 21 0.27 -53.44 29.16
CA VAL A 21 -0.45 -54.09 30.26
C VAL A 21 0.17 -53.77 31.62
N SER A 22 -0.74 -53.73 32.61
CA SER A 22 -0.66 -53.77 34.08
C SER A 22 0.67 -53.98 34.84
N SER A 23 0.77 -53.25 35.95
CA SER A 23 1.34 -53.66 37.25
C SER A 23 0.95 -52.55 38.25
N PHE A 24 0.35 -52.72 39.42
CA PHE A 24 0.29 -53.80 40.40
C PHE A 24 -1.00 -53.62 41.23
N ALA A 25 -1.64 -54.71 41.61
CA ALA A 25 -2.67 -54.73 42.65
C ALA A 25 -2.08 -55.29 43.95
N ASN A 26 -2.41 -54.67 45.09
CA ASN A 26 -2.56 -55.27 46.42
C ASN A 26 -3.29 -54.24 47.30
N MET A 27 -4.59 -54.40 47.56
CA MET A 27 -5.23 -55.21 48.61
C MET A 27 -5.18 -54.61 50.02
N ALA A 28 -6.33 -54.77 50.70
CA ALA A 28 -6.67 -54.51 52.11
C ALA A 28 -7.12 -53.08 52.44
N ALA A 29 -8.42 -52.79 52.45
CA ALA A 29 -9.41 -53.15 53.48
C ALA A 29 -9.26 -52.33 54.78
N SER A 30 -10.20 -51.41 54.99
CA SER A 30 -10.83 -51.19 56.30
C SER A 30 -11.99 -50.21 56.14
N TRP A 31 -13.17 -50.79 55.94
CA TRP A 31 -14.38 -50.18 56.47
C TRP A 31 -14.26 -50.19 57.99
N LEU A 32 -14.51 -49.05 58.64
CA LEU A 32 -15.39 -48.90 59.79
C LEU A 32 -15.36 -47.44 60.30
N LEU A 33 -16.50 -46.78 60.09
CA LEU A 33 -17.18 -45.81 60.97
C LEU A 33 -16.34 -45.05 62.00
N LYS A 34 -16.28 -43.73 61.83
CA LYS A 34 -16.51 -42.79 62.96
C LYS A 34 -17.05 -41.45 62.46
N ARG A 35 -18.38 -41.39 62.50
CA ARG A 35 -19.18 -40.20 62.82
C ARG A 35 -18.42 -39.31 63.81
N TRP A 36 -18.07 -38.10 63.38
CA TRP A 36 -17.96 -36.93 64.23
C TRP A 36 -18.69 -35.78 63.54
N CYS A 37 -19.91 -35.56 64.03
CA CYS A 37 -20.55 -34.27 63.98
C CYS A 37 -19.69 -33.29 64.78
N SER A 38 -18.85 -32.53 64.11
CA SER A 38 -18.47 -31.21 64.59
C SER A 38 -19.42 -30.23 63.93
N THR A 39 -20.55 -29.96 64.60
CA THR A 39 -21.27 -28.69 64.44
C THR A 39 -20.34 -27.60 64.94
N ALA A 40 -19.37 -27.22 64.13
CA ALA A 40 -18.82 -25.88 64.21
C ALA A 40 -19.99 -24.95 63.89
N ALA A 41 -20.34 -24.11 64.86
CA ALA A 41 -21.31 -23.05 64.68
C ALA A 41 -20.94 -22.32 63.38
N ILE A 42 -21.75 -22.51 62.34
CA ILE A 42 -21.76 -21.59 61.22
C ILE A 42 -22.40 -20.35 61.82
N GLU A 43 -21.55 -19.44 62.29
CA GLU A 43 -21.96 -18.05 62.38
C GLU A 43 -22.47 -17.71 60.99
N THR A 44 -23.80 -17.60 60.87
CA THR A 44 -24.43 -16.96 59.72
C THR A 44 -24.09 -15.49 59.84
N THR A 45 -22.83 -15.16 59.54
CA THR A 45 -22.48 -13.84 59.08
C THR A 45 -23.46 -13.57 57.95
N LYS A 46 -24.27 -12.53 58.14
CA LYS A 46 -25.21 -12.02 57.14
C LYS A 46 -24.37 -11.48 55.98
N GLY A 47 -23.76 -12.39 55.22
CA GLY A 47 -23.11 -12.11 53.97
C GLY A 47 -24.20 -11.59 53.06
N THR A 48 -24.03 -10.35 52.62
CA THR A 48 -24.88 -9.76 51.59
C THR A 48 -24.96 -10.71 50.39
N ARG A 49 -26.06 -10.68 49.63
CA ARG A 49 -26.23 -11.53 48.42
C ARG A 49 -25.01 -11.47 47.48
N TRP A 50 -24.28 -10.35 47.52
CA TRP A 50 -22.99 -10.12 46.88
C TRP A 50 -21.85 -11.02 47.39
N GLN A 51 -21.66 -11.19 48.71
CA GLN A 51 -20.67 -12.13 49.25
C GLN A 51 -20.92 -13.56 48.77
N ARG A 52 -22.19 -13.95 48.63
CA ARG A 52 -22.58 -15.28 48.13
C ARG A 52 -22.28 -15.44 46.63
N LEU A 53 -22.44 -14.37 45.85
CA LEU A 53 -22.11 -14.35 44.42
C LEU A 53 -20.59 -14.39 44.19
N ILE A 54 -19.82 -13.63 44.97
CA ILE A 54 -18.35 -13.60 44.91
C ILE A 54 -17.74 -14.95 45.31
N ASN A 55 -18.32 -15.63 46.29
CA ASN A 55 -17.89 -16.96 46.74
C ASN A 55 -18.53 -18.11 45.91
N SER A 56 -19.33 -17.79 44.89
CA SER A 56 -19.85 -18.79 43.97
C SER A 56 -18.72 -19.34 43.08
N ARG A 57 -18.95 -20.49 42.43
CA ARG A 57 -17.99 -21.06 41.47
C ARG A 57 -17.59 -20.06 40.38
N ALA A 58 -18.54 -19.25 39.91
CA ALA A 58 -18.27 -18.21 38.91
C ALA A 58 -17.41 -17.06 39.46
N GLY A 59 -17.61 -16.67 40.73
CA GLY A 59 -16.81 -15.64 41.39
C GLY A 59 -15.38 -16.08 41.68
N VAL A 60 -15.19 -17.33 42.15
CA VAL A 60 -13.86 -17.93 42.33
C VAL A 60 -13.14 -18.09 40.98
N TRP A 61 -13.86 -18.53 39.94
CA TRP A 61 -13.32 -18.63 38.57
C TRP A 61 -12.90 -17.27 38.02
N CYS A 62 -13.76 -16.24 38.13
CA CYS A 62 -13.44 -14.89 37.69
C CYS A 62 -12.23 -14.31 38.46
N ARG A 63 -12.14 -14.57 39.77
CA ARG A 63 -10.99 -14.16 40.58
C ARG A 63 -9.70 -14.87 40.16
N SER A 64 -9.76 -16.17 39.86
CA SER A 64 -8.61 -16.92 39.32
C SER A 64 -8.18 -16.33 37.98
N LEU A 65 -9.13 -16.12 37.06
CA LEU A 65 -8.87 -15.56 35.75
C LEU A 65 -8.22 -14.17 35.83
N LEU A 66 -8.74 -13.29 36.69
CA LEU A 66 -8.14 -11.97 36.94
C LEU A 66 -6.74 -12.07 37.55
N SER A 67 -6.50 -13.05 38.42
CA SER A 67 -5.18 -13.31 38.98
C SER A 67 -4.19 -13.76 37.91
N ASP A 68 -4.62 -14.62 36.99
CA ASP A 68 -3.79 -15.13 35.90
C ASP A 68 -3.43 -14.00 34.92
N TYR A 69 -4.38 -13.14 34.54
CA TYR A 69 -4.10 -11.95 33.72
C TYR A 69 -3.21 -10.94 34.44
N LYS A 70 -3.41 -10.73 35.75
CA LYS A 70 -2.57 -9.84 36.55
C LYS A 70 -1.12 -10.33 36.58
N GLU A 71 -0.90 -11.63 36.78
CA GLU A 71 0.45 -12.20 36.77
C GLU A 71 1.06 -12.12 35.37
N ALA A 72 0.29 -12.41 34.31
CA ALA A 72 0.74 -12.24 32.93
C ALA A 72 1.15 -10.79 32.61
N CYS A 73 0.39 -9.79 33.08
CA CYS A 73 0.76 -8.38 32.95
C CYS A 73 2.05 -8.06 33.72
N ARG A 74 2.20 -8.59 34.94
CA ARG A 74 3.40 -8.40 35.76
C ARG A 74 4.64 -9.00 35.08
N GLU A 75 4.53 -10.21 34.56
CA GLU A 75 5.59 -10.88 33.80
C GLU A 75 5.93 -10.11 32.51
N THR A 76 4.93 -9.56 31.82
CA THR A 76 5.15 -8.72 30.63
C THR A 76 5.96 -7.47 30.96
N VAL A 77 5.64 -6.78 32.07
CA VAL A 77 6.37 -5.58 32.51
C VAL A 77 7.80 -5.93 32.94
N LEU A 78 7.98 -7.02 33.68
CA LEU A 78 9.31 -7.49 34.06
C LEU A 78 10.14 -7.88 32.83
N GLY A 79 9.55 -8.64 31.90
CA GLY A 79 10.19 -9.00 30.63
C GLY A 79 10.55 -7.79 29.77
N ALA A 80 9.72 -6.74 29.78
CA ALA A 80 10.02 -5.48 29.09
C ALA A 80 11.22 -4.75 29.70
N ARG A 81 11.36 -4.79 31.03
CA ARG A 81 12.50 -4.19 31.75
C ARG A 81 13.79 -4.98 31.57
N GLU A 82 13.72 -6.31 31.52
CA GLU A 82 14.88 -7.17 31.30
C GLU A 82 15.43 -7.08 29.88
N ARG A 83 14.55 -6.88 28.88
CA ARG A 83 14.93 -6.89 27.45
C ARG A 83 14.28 -5.72 26.70
N PRO A 84 14.72 -4.47 26.93
CA PRO A 84 14.07 -3.27 26.38
C PRO A 84 14.05 -3.25 24.85
N LEU A 85 15.09 -3.78 24.19
CA LEU A 85 15.16 -3.84 22.72
C LEU A 85 14.11 -4.79 22.12
N LYS A 86 13.85 -5.95 22.75
CA LYS A 86 12.82 -6.86 22.24
C LYS A 86 11.43 -6.28 22.49
N ALA A 87 11.23 -5.68 23.66
CA ALA A 87 9.97 -5.04 24.01
C ALA A 87 9.64 -3.85 23.10
N SER A 88 10.62 -3.01 22.76
CA SER A 88 10.42 -1.89 21.83
C SER A 88 10.05 -2.36 20.42
N VAL A 89 10.65 -3.46 19.94
CA VAL A 89 10.26 -4.07 18.65
C VAL A 89 8.82 -4.57 18.68
N TYR A 90 8.41 -5.33 19.71
CA TYR A 90 7.02 -5.80 19.80
C TYR A 90 6.01 -4.66 19.95
N LEU A 91 6.33 -3.64 20.75
CA LEU A 91 5.48 -2.46 20.92
C LEU A 91 5.41 -1.67 19.62
N GLY A 92 6.53 -1.52 18.90
CA GLY A 92 6.58 -0.89 17.59
C GLY A 92 5.75 -1.63 16.55
N LEU A 93 5.81 -2.97 16.52
CA LEU A 93 4.99 -3.79 15.62
C LEU A 93 3.50 -3.68 15.93
N LEU A 94 3.11 -3.80 17.21
CA LEU A 94 1.71 -3.70 17.62
C LEU A 94 1.15 -2.29 17.40
N GLY A 95 1.93 -1.27 17.77
CA GLY A 95 1.60 0.13 17.54
C GLY A 95 1.52 0.48 16.05
N GLY A 96 2.46 -0.03 15.25
CA GLY A 96 2.45 0.12 13.79
C GLY A 96 1.25 -0.57 13.15
N MET A 97 0.93 -1.79 13.56
CA MET A 97 -0.26 -2.52 13.08
C MET A 97 -1.56 -1.79 13.45
N TYR A 98 -1.65 -1.29 14.69
CA TYR A 98 -2.80 -0.49 15.14
C TYR A 98 -2.92 0.83 14.37
N ALA A 99 -1.81 1.52 14.12
CA ALA A 99 -1.78 2.73 13.32
C ALA A 99 -2.21 2.45 11.86
N CYS A 100 -1.75 1.34 11.26
CA CYS A 100 -2.17 0.93 9.92
C CYS A 100 -3.68 0.60 9.88
N TYR A 101 -4.20 -0.09 10.90
CA TYR A 101 -5.62 -0.37 11.01
C TYR A 101 -6.45 0.91 11.12
N TYR A 102 -6.01 1.86 11.95
CA TYR A 102 -6.73 3.13 12.14
C TYR A 102 -6.66 4.04 10.91
N THR A 103 -5.56 3.98 10.16
CA THR A 103 -5.37 4.77 8.93
C THR A 103 -5.80 4.01 7.68
N ASN A 104 -6.41 2.83 7.80
CA ASN A 104 -6.80 2.03 6.64
C ASN A 104 -7.90 2.77 5.84
N PRO A 105 -7.72 3.04 4.53
CA PRO A 105 -8.74 3.72 3.75
C PRO A 105 -10.00 2.87 3.58
N ASP A 106 -11.16 3.52 3.57
CA ASP A 106 -12.49 2.94 3.38
C ASP A 106 -12.98 3.08 1.93
N ASP A 107 -14.15 2.50 1.64
CA ASP A 107 -14.78 2.55 0.31
C ASP A 107 -15.09 4.01 -0.10
N ASP A 108 -15.62 4.81 0.84
CA ASP A 108 -15.88 6.23 0.62
C ASP A 108 -14.60 7.02 0.33
N SER A 109 -13.47 6.68 0.98
CA SER A 109 -12.16 7.25 0.64
C SER A 109 -11.74 6.92 -0.79
N PHE A 110 -11.98 5.69 -1.27
CA PHE A 110 -11.67 5.36 -2.66
C PHE A 110 -12.49 6.21 -3.62
N GLU A 111 -13.79 6.32 -3.35
CA GLU A 111 -14.72 7.04 -4.20
C GLU A 111 -14.43 8.54 -4.27
N THR A 112 -14.07 9.14 -3.14
CA THR A 112 -13.63 10.53 -3.08
C THR A 112 -12.32 10.74 -3.85
N SER A 113 -11.31 9.90 -3.67
CA SER A 113 -10.04 9.98 -4.42
C SER A 113 -10.24 9.76 -5.92
N LEU A 114 -11.11 8.83 -6.32
CA LEU A 114 -11.43 8.60 -7.73
C LEU A 114 -12.10 9.82 -8.38
N LEU A 115 -13.05 10.45 -7.69
CA LEU A 115 -13.72 11.65 -8.19
C LEU A 115 -12.77 12.85 -8.23
N GLU A 116 -11.93 13.03 -7.21
CA GLU A 116 -10.93 14.10 -7.16
C GLU A 116 -9.92 13.98 -8.30
N THR A 117 -9.34 12.79 -8.50
CA THR A 117 -8.41 12.52 -9.61
C THR A 117 -9.08 12.69 -10.98
N SER A 118 -10.34 12.27 -11.13
CA SER A 118 -11.12 12.55 -12.35
C SER A 118 -11.30 14.05 -12.59
N ASN A 119 -11.53 14.85 -11.55
CA ASN A 119 -11.63 16.30 -11.66
C ASN A 119 -10.30 16.93 -12.07
N HIS A 120 -9.17 16.50 -11.49
CA HIS A 120 -7.84 16.96 -11.90
C HIS A 120 -7.58 16.69 -13.38
N LEU A 121 -7.93 15.50 -13.85
CA LEU A 121 -7.80 15.13 -15.26
C LEU A 121 -8.77 15.88 -16.19
N ALA A 122 -9.93 16.32 -15.68
CA ALA A 122 -10.90 17.09 -16.45
C ALA A 122 -10.47 18.55 -16.66
N LEU A 123 -9.58 19.08 -15.80
CA LEU A 123 -9.00 20.42 -15.97
C LEU A 123 -7.94 20.46 -17.09
N LEU A 124 -7.35 19.31 -17.42
CA LEU A 124 -6.34 19.20 -18.47
C LEU A 124 -6.97 19.01 -19.84
N SER A 125 -6.34 19.61 -20.86
CA SER A 125 -6.73 19.33 -22.24
C SER A 125 -6.30 17.90 -22.64
N PRO A 126 -6.99 17.26 -23.59
CA PRO A 126 -6.62 15.91 -24.05
C PRO A 126 -5.20 15.81 -24.64
N TRP A 127 -4.59 16.91 -25.05
CA TRP A 127 -3.28 16.93 -25.70
C TRP A 127 -2.11 16.81 -24.72
N ILE A 128 -2.28 17.32 -23.49
CA ILE A 128 -1.22 17.39 -22.47
C ILE A 128 -1.35 16.27 -21.41
N ARG A 129 -2.50 15.62 -21.34
CA ARG A 129 -2.79 14.60 -20.33
C ARG A 129 -2.12 13.27 -20.67
N SER A 130 -1.61 12.58 -19.64
CA SER A 130 -1.06 11.23 -19.79
C SER A 130 -2.14 10.21 -20.16
N GLY A 131 -1.93 9.48 -21.26
CA GLY A 131 -2.84 8.42 -21.70
C GLY A 131 -2.97 7.25 -20.71
N THR A 132 -1.93 7.00 -19.89
CA THR A 132 -1.93 5.92 -18.90
C THR A 132 -2.81 6.25 -17.68
N SER A 133 -2.67 7.47 -17.15
CA SER A 133 -3.51 8.00 -16.07
C SER A 133 -4.95 8.14 -16.53
N ASP A 134 -5.14 8.70 -17.74
CA ASP A 134 -6.44 8.85 -18.39
C ASP A 134 -7.18 7.52 -18.48
N GLY A 135 -6.59 6.56 -19.21
CA GLY A 135 -7.22 5.28 -19.48
C GLY A 135 -7.52 4.51 -18.20
N HIS A 136 -6.67 4.62 -17.19
CA HIS A 136 -6.91 3.98 -15.90
C HIS A 136 -8.12 4.58 -15.17
N VAL A 137 -8.16 5.91 -15.00
CA VAL A 137 -9.28 6.57 -14.31
C VAL A 137 -10.59 6.40 -15.08
N GLN A 138 -10.58 6.50 -16.42
CA GLN A 138 -11.76 6.21 -17.23
C GLN A 138 -12.26 4.78 -17.04
N THR A 139 -11.35 3.80 -16.96
CA THR A 139 -11.71 2.41 -16.70
C THR A 139 -12.34 2.25 -15.31
N LEU A 140 -11.78 2.89 -14.27
CA LEU A 140 -12.33 2.86 -12.92
C LEU A 140 -13.72 3.50 -12.86
N VAL A 141 -13.89 4.69 -13.45
CA VAL A 141 -15.20 5.38 -13.54
C VAL A 141 -16.22 4.54 -14.30
N LYS A 142 -15.80 3.85 -15.37
CA LYS A 142 -16.66 2.92 -16.10
C LYS A 142 -17.12 1.75 -15.22
N LEU A 143 -16.19 1.10 -14.51
CA LEU A 143 -16.51 -0.01 -13.62
C LEU A 143 -17.42 0.40 -12.45
N ARG A 144 -17.22 1.62 -11.94
CA ARG A 144 -18.10 2.25 -10.95
C ARG A 144 -19.52 2.45 -11.49
N ASN A 145 -19.65 3.04 -12.68
CA ASN A 145 -20.95 3.26 -13.32
C ASN A 145 -21.68 1.96 -13.65
N GLU A 146 -20.93 0.88 -13.91
CA GLU A 146 -21.47 -0.47 -14.14
C GLU A 146 -21.82 -1.22 -12.82
N GLY A 147 -21.51 -0.66 -11.64
CA GLY A 147 -21.73 -1.32 -10.34
C GLY A 147 -20.82 -2.54 -10.09
N ARG A 148 -19.73 -2.64 -10.86
CA ARG A 148 -18.81 -3.79 -10.86
C ARG A 148 -17.59 -3.59 -9.99
N LEU A 149 -17.33 -2.37 -9.55
CA LEU A 149 -16.26 -2.01 -8.63
C LEU A 149 -16.59 -2.47 -7.20
N ARG A 150 -15.65 -3.16 -6.54
CA ARG A 150 -15.85 -3.70 -5.20
C ARG A 150 -14.68 -3.40 -4.28
N TYR A 151 -15.03 -3.23 -3.01
CA TYR A 151 -14.11 -3.00 -1.92
C TYR A 151 -14.06 -4.20 -0.96
N ALA A 152 -12.87 -4.52 -0.47
CA ALA A 152 -12.64 -5.48 0.59
C ALA A 152 -11.64 -4.92 1.61
N SER A 153 -12.06 -4.82 2.88
CA SER A 153 -11.16 -4.46 3.98
C SER A 153 -10.46 -5.71 4.53
N LEU A 154 -9.13 -5.72 4.54
CA LEU A 154 -8.28 -6.76 5.14
C LEU A 154 -7.79 -6.36 6.54
N GLY A 155 -8.39 -5.32 7.14
CA GLY A 155 -8.01 -4.78 8.44
C GLY A 155 -6.88 -3.75 8.35
N ILE A 156 -5.66 -4.18 8.03
CA ILE A 156 -4.49 -3.28 7.94
C ILE A 156 -4.28 -2.67 6.55
N ALA A 157 -4.93 -3.24 5.56
CA ALA A 157 -4.92 -2.80 4.18
C ALA A 157 -6.33 -2.96 3.61
N SER A 158 -6.58 -2.26 2.53
CA SER A 158 -7.82 -2.31 1.78
C SER A 158 -7.53 -2.67 0.34
N LEU A 159 -8.47 -3.34 -0.29
CA LEU A 159 -8.33 -3.81 -1.65
C LEU A 159 -9.54 -3.41 -2.48
N THR A 160 -9.28 -2.85 -3.65
CA THR A 160 -10.30 -2.57 -4.65
C THR A 160 -10.10 -3.53 -5.83
N TYR A 161 -11.17 -4.20 -6.22
CA TYR A 161 -11.17 -5.19 -7.30
C TYR A 161 -12.43 -5.05 -8.15
N TYR A 162 -12.44 -5.61 -9.35
CA TYR A 162 -13.65 -5.65 -10.18
C TYR A 162 -14.29 -7.03 -10.20
N THR A 163 -15.60 -7.02 -10.39
CA THR A 163 -16.46 -8.19 -10.57
C THR A 163 -17.02 -8.22 -11.98
N ASP A 164 -17.43 -9.39 -12.49
CA ASP A 164 -17.99 -9.49 -13.85
C ASP A 164 -19.43 -8.98 -13.94
N TYR A 165 -20.18 -9.07 -12.84
CA TYR A 165 -21.57 -8.66 -12.76
C TYR A 165 -21.83 -7.79 -11.53
N ASP A 166 -22.79 -6.88 -11.67
CA ASP A 166 -23.37 -6.07 -10.60
C ASP A 166 -24.09 -6.96 -9.56
N PRO A 167 -24.05 -6.67 -8.24
CA PRO A 167 -24.70 -7.50 -7.21
C PRO A 167 -26.21 -7.60 -7.38
N GLU A 168 -26.84 -6.55 -7.90
CA GLU A 168 -28.28 -6.49 -8.11
C GLU A 168 -28.70 -7.22 -9.39
N SER A 169 -27.74 -7.70 -10.19
CA SER A 169 -28.00 -8.57 -11.33
C SER A 169 -28.67 -9.88 -10.89
N SER A 170 -29.80 -10.18 -11.52
CA SER A 170 -30.55 -11.43 -11.36
C SER A 170 -30.28 -12.44 -12.46
N LEU A 171 -29.25 -12.21 -13.29
CA LEU A 171 -28.83 -13.15 -14.32
C LEU A 171 -28.37 -14.47 -13.68
N TYR A 172 -28.73 -15.58 -14.32
CA TYR A 172 -28.35 -16.92 -13.84
C TYR A 172 -26.83 -17.06 -13.72
N GLU A 173 -26.07 -16.53 -14.69
CA GLU A 173 -24.60 -16.55 -14.71
C GLU A 173 -23.99 -15.84 -13.49
N ALA A 174 -24.62 -14.75 -13.02
CA ALA A 174 -24.16 -13.99 -11.87
C ALA A 174 -24.43 -14.70 -10.53
N ARG A 175 -25.45 -15.56 -10.48
CA ARG A 175 -25.87 -16.28 -9.25
C ARG A 175 -25.32 -17.69 -9.15
N CYS A 176 -24.86 -18.27 -10.27
CA CYS A 176 -24.38 -19.64 -10.31
C CYS A 176 -23.00 -19.77 -9.63
N SER A 177 -22.93 -20.50 -8.51
CA SER A 177 -21.68 -20.75 -7.79
C SER A 177 -20.65 -21.55 -8.59
N ALA A 178 -21.10 -22.42 -9.50
CA ALA A 178 -20.22 -23.22 -10.35
C ALA A 178 -19.46 -22.40 -11.40
N ILE A 179 -19.98 -21.22 -11.77
CA ILE A 179 -19.38 -20.29 -12.74
C ILE A 179 -18.66 -19.14 -12.02
N SER A 180 -18.78 -19.08 -10.68
CA SER A 180 -18.14 -18.03 -9.89
C SER A 180 -16.62 -18.07 -10.02
N VAL A 181 -16.02 -16.87 -10.00
CA VAL A 181 -14.59 -16.70 -10.21
C VAL A 181 -13.82 -17.32 -9.04
N PRO A 182 -12.85 -18.22 -9.30
CA PRO A 182 -12.01 -18.78 -8.26
C PRO A 182 -11.13 -17.70 -7.60
N TRP A 183 -10.86 -17.87 -6.30
CA TRP A 183 -9.95 -16.99 -5.55
C TRP A 183 -8.53 -16.90 -6.13
N SER A 184 -8.10 -17.89 -6.93
CA SER A 184 -6.81 -17.88 -7.63
C SER A 184 -6.69 -16.80 -8.71
N GLU A 185 -7.81 -16.33 -9.26
CA GLU A 185 -7.82 -15.28 -10.29
C GLU A 185 -7.93 -13.87 -9.71
N LEU A 186 -8.16 -13.75 -8.40
CA LEU A 186 -8.30 -12.47 -7.71
C LEU A 186 -7.10 -11.52 -7.96
N PRO A 187 -5.82 -11.97 -7.95
CA PRO A 187 -4.68 -11.09 -8.24
C PRO A 187 -4.73 -10.41 -9.62
N LYS A 188 -5.35 -11.05 -10.62
CA LYS A 188 -5.51 -10.47 -11.97
C LYS A 188 -6.63 -9.42 -12.03
N ARG A 189 -7.52 -9.43 -11.04
CA ARG A 189 -8.70 -8.57 -10.94
C ARG A 189 -8.52 -7.42 -9.95
N MET A 190 -7.39 -7.39 -9.24
CA MET A 190 -7.02 -6.30 -8.36
C MET A 190 -6.80 -5.02 -9.18
N LEU A 191 -7.42 -3.93 -8.74
CA LEU A 191 -7.29 -2.63 -9.35
C LEU A 191 -6.34 -1.74 -8.54
N ASP A 192 -6.54 -1.72 -7.22
CA ASP A 192 -5.78 -0.87 -6.31
C ASP A 192 -5.66 -1.48 -4.91
N VAL A 193 -4.62 -1.09 -4.18
CA VAL A 193 -4.33 -1.44 -2.80
C VAL A 193 -4.28 -0.16 -1.96
N GLY A 194 -5.17 -0.10 -0.99
CA GLY A 194 -5.21 0.94 0.03
C GLY A 194 -4.33 0.57 1.22
N PHE A 195 -3.40 1.45 1.59
CA PHE A 195 -2.54 1.25 2.75
C PHE A 195 -2.08 2.59 3.33
N VAL A 196 -2.20 2.78 4.65
CA VAL A 196 -1.81 4.01 5.37
C VAL A 196 -2.47 5.26 4.78
N GLY A 197 -3.79 5.22 4.64
CA GLY A 197 -4.63 6.35 4.24
C GLY A 197 -4.50 6.79 2.78
N ARG A 198 -3.90 5.95 1.93
CA ARG A 198 -3.65 6.25 0.52
C ARG A 198 -3.93 5.05 -0.38
N TRP A 199 -4.26 5.37 -1.62
CA TRP A 199 -4.52 4.41 -2.70
C TRP A 199 -3.31 4.36 -3.62
N TRP A 200 -2.50 3.32 -3.50
CA TRP A 200 -1.13 3.33 -4.02
C TRP A 200 -1.06 3.27 -5.54
N VAL A 201 -1.93 2.50 -6.19
CA VAL A 201 -1.92 2.36 -7.64
C VAL A 201 -2.49 3.61 -8.30
N LEU A 202 -3.59 4.14 -7.76
CA LEU A 202 -4.19 5.40 -8.23
C LEU A 202 -3.20 6.56 -8.07
N ASP A 203 -2.61 6.74 -6.88
CA ASP A 203 -1.62 7.79 -6.61
C ASP A 203 -0.39 7.66 -7.53
N HIS A 204 0.10 6.44 -7.74
CA HIS A 204 1.25 6.20 -8.60
C HIS A 204 0.98 6.57 -10.06
N LYS A 205 -0.19 6.16 -10.59
CA LYS A 205 -0.60 6.51 -11.96
C LYS A 205 -0.95 7.98 -12.11
N MET A 206 -1.32 8.65 -11.04
CA MET A 206 -1.64 10.09 -11.03
C MET A 206 -0.43 10.98 -10.75
N LYS A 207 0.78 10.44 -10.61
CA LYS A 207 1.96 11.26 -10.28
C LYS A 207 2.35 12.25 -11.38
N ASP A 208 2.42 11.77 -12.63
CA ASP A 208 2.87 12.53 -13.80
C ASP A 208 1.72 12.63 -14.83
N PHE A 209 0.52 12.98 -14.34
CA PHE A 209 -0.74 12.95 -15.10
C PHE A 209 -0.85 14.07 -16.16
N ASP A 210 -0.01 15.09 -16.05
CA ASP A 210 0.11 16.27 -16.92
C ASP A 210 1.23 16.14 -17.96
N ILE A 211 1.88 14.97 -18.06
CA ILE A 211 2.91 14.68 -19.05
C ILE A 211 2.38 13.67 -20.06
N ASN A 212 2.30 14.08 -21.33
CA ASN A 212 1.95 13.20 -22.43
C ASN A 212 3.20 12.61 -23.10
N GLU A 213 3.57 11.38 -22.78
CA GLU A 213 4.73 10.69 -23.36
C GLU A 213 4.65 10.56 -24.89
N GLU A 214 3.45 10.50 -25.47
CA GLU A 214 3.24 10.40 -26.93
C GLU A 214 3.80 11.61 -27.68
N GLU A 215 3.75 12.80 -27.07
CA GLU A 215 4.29 14.02 -27.66
C GLU A 215 5.81 13.93 -27.80
N PHE A 216 6.51 13.32 -26.82
CA PHE A 216 7.97 13.35 -26.74
C PHE A 216 8.69 12.18 -27.41
N LYS A 217 7.96 11.22 -28.00
CA LYS A 217 8.55 10.02 -28.65
C LYS A 217 9.55 10.32 -29.77
N HIS A 218 9.44 11.48 -30.40
CA HIS A 218 10.31 11.88 -31.50
C HIS A 218 11.63 12.51 -31.03
N LEU A 219 11.80 12.75 -29.73
CA LEU A 219 13.01 13.32 -29.17
C LEU A 219 14.10 12.27 -28.97
N PRO A 220 15.39 12.65 -29.08
CA PRO A 220 16.49 11.76 -28.74
C PRO A 220 16.46 11.38 -27.24
N PRO A 221 16.92 10.18 -26.85
CA PRO A 221 16.81 9.69 -25.47
C PRO A 221 17.42 10.61 -24.40
N ALA A 222 18.44 11.39 -24.77
CA ALA A 222 19.08 12.35 -23.87
C ALA A 222 18.15 13.51 -23.45
N LEU A 223 17.11 13.82 -24.24
CA LEU A 223 16.14 14.88 -23.96
C LEU A 223 14.84 14.37 -23.33
N VAL A 224 14.60 13.05 -23.38
CA VAL A 224 13.40 12.41 -22.80
C VAL A 224 13.55 12.22 -21.29
N ALA A 225 14.78 12.04 -20.80
CA ALA A 225 15.02 11.85 -19.37
C ALA A 225 14.81 13.15 -18.58
N THR A 226 13.59 13.36 -18.08
CA THR A 226 13.27 14.51 -17.22
C THR A 226 13.56 14.17 -15.76
N VAL A 227 14.58 14.81 -15.18
CA VAL A 227 14.79 14.82 -13.73
C VAL A 227 13.97 15.98 -13.15
N PRO A 228 13.21 15.80 -12.05
CA PRO A 228 12.55 16.91 -11.39
C PRO A 228 13.57 18.00 -11.06
N LEU A 229 13.29 19.23 -11.47
CA LEU A 229 14.26 20.32 -11.31
C LEU A 229 14.53 20.56 -9.81
N SER A 230 15.81 20.48 -9.44
CA SER A 230 16.27 20.92 -8.13
C SER A 230 16.29 22.46 -8.07
N PRO A 231 15.99 23.09 -6.93
CA PRO A 231 16.09 24.54 -6.75
C PRO A 231 17.44 25.11 -7.23
N GLN A 232 18.52 24.37 -7.00
CA GLN A 232 19.88 24.75 -7.41
C GLN A 232 20.04 24.80 -8.94
N ILE A 233 19.32 23.97 -9.69
CA ILE A 233 19.32 23.98 -11.15
C ILE A 233 18.54 25.19 -11.65
N THR A 234 17.38 25.46 -11.04
CA THR A 234 16.56 26.64 -11.36
C THR A 234 17.34 27.94 -11.13
N GLU A 235 17.98 28.11 -9.97
CA GLU A 235 18.82 29.27 -9.67
C GLU A 235 19.99 29.44 -10.66
N ARG A 236 20.63 28.33 -11.07
CA ARG A 236 21.67 28.36 -12.09
C ARG A 236 21.12 28.87 -13.43
N ASN A 237 19.97 28.37 -13.85
CA ASN A 237 19.34 28.76 -15.11
C ASN A 237 18.94 30.25 -15.10
N GLU A 238 18.39 30.72 -13.98
CA GLU A 238 18.07 32.14 -13.79
C GLU A 238 19.33 33.02 -13.85
N LYS A 239 20.42 32.59 -13.22
CA LYS A 239 21.70 33.31 -13.27
C LYS A 239 22.27 33.36 -14.70
N LEU A 240 22.27 32.23 -15.41
CA LEU A 240 22.72 32.17 -16.81
C LEU A 240 21.84 33.05 -17.71
N HIS A 241 20.54 33.10 -17.45
CA HIS A 241 19.63 33.99 -18.16
C HIS A 241 19.98 35.46 -17.92
N GLN A 242 20.23 35.87 -16.68
CA GLN A 242 20.68 37.23 -16.35
C GLN A 242 22.03 37.58 -16.98
N GLU A 243 22.95 36.61 -17.04
CA GLU A 243 24.26 36.78 -17.67
C GLU A 243 24.17 36.98 -19.18
N SER A 244 23.18 36.38 -19.85
CA SER A 244 22.95 36.54 -21.29
C SER A 244 22.61 37.97 -21.72
N TRP A 245 22.17 38.82 -20.79
CA TRP A 245 21.83 40.23 -21.03
C TRP A 245 22.95 41.22 -20.69
N LYS A 246 24.11 40.74 -20.24
CA LYS A 246 25.25 41.61 -19.96
C LYS A 246 25.83 42.14 -21.27
N ALA A 247 26.10 43.43 -21.33
CA ALA A 247 26.71 44.06 -22.50
C ALA A 247 28.07 43.42 -22.80
N VAL A 248 28.31 43.12 -24.08
CA VAL A 248 29.60 42.64 -24.56
C VAL A 248 30.60 43.77 -24.38
N VAL A 249 31.68 43.51 -23.64
CA VAL A 249 32.79 44.45 -23.49
C VAL A 249 33.72 44.22 -24.68
N MET A 250 33.88 45.25 -25.52
CA MET A 250 34.85 45.26 -26.60
C MET A 250 36.21 45.63 -26.00
N GLU A 251 37.13 44.67 -25.91
CA GLU A 251 38.54 44.97 -25.64
C GLU A 251 39.25 45.16 -27.00
N ASP A 252 39.88 46.31 -27.15
CA ASP A 252 40.73 46.74 -28.27
C ASP A 252 40.05 46.95 -29.63
N GLU A 253 39.15 47.93 -29.67
CA GLU A 253 38.66 48.55 -30.93
C GLU A 253 39.81 48.95 -31.87
N SER A 254 41.00 49.27 -31.34
CA SER A 254 42.17 49.61 -32.16
C SER A 254 42.64 48.43 -33.03
N SER A 255 42.55 47.19 -32.54
CA SER A 255 43.09 46.04 -33.28
C SER A 255 42.13 45.53 -34.37
N GLU A 256 40.82 45.60 -34.11
CA GLU A 256 39.79 45.22 -35.08
C GLU A 256 39.61 46.30 -36.16
N LEU A 257 39.66 47.58 -35.79
CA LEU A 257 39.64 48.68 -36.76
C LEU A 257 40.91 48.71 -37.62
N ASP A 258 42.09 48.42 -37.05
CA ASP A 258 43.32 48.27 -37.82
C ASP A 258 43.26 47.07 -38.78
N ALA A 259 42.64 45.96 -38.37
CA ALA A 259 42.43 44.80 -39.24
C ALA A 259 41.46 45.10 -40.39
N ILE A 260 40.35 45.79 -40.11
CA ILE A 260 39.35 46.21 -41.11
C ILE A 260 39.95 47.25 -42.07
N GLN A 261 40.70 48.23 -41.56
CA GLN A 261 41.37 49.25 -42.37
C GLN A 261 42.44 48.63 -43.28
N LYS A 262 43.18 47.64 -42.78
CA LYS A 262 44.20 46.93 -43.55
C LYS A 262 43.58 46.09 -44.67
N ASP A 263 42.43 45.47 -44.45
CA ASP A 263 41.69 44.72 -45.48
C ASP A 263 41.12 45.65 -46.57
N MET A 264 40.70 46.86 -46.20
CA MET A 264 40.27 47.90 -47.16
C MET A 264 41.42 48.55 -47.95
N ASP A 265 42.61 48.70 -47.35
CA ASP A 265 43.78 49.29 -48.01
C ASP A 265 44.50 48.31 -48.95
N THR A 266 44.27 47.00 -48.80
CA THR A 266 44.90 45.94 -49.61
C THR A 266 44.52 46.03 -51.10
N PRO A 267 43.23 46.13 -51.49
CA PRO A 267 42.86 46.31 -52.91
C PRO A 267 43.24 47.68 -53.47
N VAL A 268 43.32 48.73 -52.65
CA VAL A 268 43.70 50.09 -53.12
C VAL A 268 45.17 50.15 -53.52
N LYS A 269 46.06 49.48 -52.77
CA LYS A 269 47.50 49.41 -53.09
C LYS A 269 47.81 48.56 -54.31
N GLU A 270 47.07 47.48 -54.53
CA GLU A 270 47.15 46.70 -55.78
C GLU A 270 46.75 47.56 -57.00
N ILE A 271 45.69 48.35 -56.90
CA ILE A 271 45.25 49.26 -57.99
C ILE A 271 46.24 50.40 -58.24
N GLU A 272 46.81 50.99 -57.19
CA GLU A 272 47.77 52.09 -57.32
C GLU A 272 49.12 51.63 -57.89
N SER A 273 49.59 50.43 -57.51
CA SER A 273 50.81 49.84 -58.08
C SER A 273 50.65 49.45 -59.55
N ASP A 274 49.49 48.92 -59.97
CA ASP A 274 49.18 48.62 -61.38
C ASP A 274 49.07 49.89 -62.25
N ALA A 275 48.58 50.99 -61.68
CA ALA A 275 48.51 52.29 -62.35
C ALA A 275 49.89 52.93 -62.54
N LEU A 276 50.77 52.82 -61.53
CA LEU A 276 52.14 53.36 -61.56
C LEU A 276 53.03 52.60 -62.55
N TYR A 277 52.87 51.27 -62.64
CA TYR A 277 53.58 50.44 -63.63
C TYR A 277 53.17 50.79 -65.07
N LYS A 278 51.89 51.12 -65.30
CA LYS A 278 51.40 51.57 -66.62
C LYS A 278 51.89 52.97 -67.01
N ALA A 279 52.09 53.86 -66.05
CA ALA A 279 52.59 55.22 -66.31
C ALA A 279 54.09 55.28 -66.63
N GLN A 280 54.89 54.31 -66.16
CA GLN A 280 56.32 54.23 -66.46
C GLN A 280 56.66 53.47 -67.77
N ALA A 281 55.67 52.78 -68.36
CA ALA A 281 55.83 52.00 -69.58
C ALA A 281 55.34 52.72 -70.87
N SER A 282 55.00 54.02 -70.78
CA SER A 282 54.72 54.91 -71.92
C SER A 282 55.79 55.99 -72.03
#